data_AF-A0A5J9SJN4-F1
#
_entry.id   AF-A0A5J9SJN4-F1
#
_cell.length_a   1.000
_cell.length_b   1.000
_cell.length_c   1.000
_cell.angle_alpha   90.00
_cell.angle_beta   90.00
_cell.angle_gamma   90.00
#
_symmetry.space_group_name_H-M   'P 1'
#
loop_
_entity.id
_entity.type
_entity.pdbx_description
1 polymer ?
#
loop_
_entity_poly.entity_id
_entity_poly.type
_entity_poly.pdbx_seq_one_letter_code
_entity_poly.pdbx_strand_id
1 'polypeptide(L)'
;MSIMLTTTALGSGILARFPTNPAPFQFHSRSTAASPPSHHPPHKSPALLRPRTTLALSPAAVAPAAAMVSAEAGIDRVLWTEAEVSARVCEVAAELAADLRARPEPPVVVGVATGALLFLADLVRRVDAPLAVDFVRVESYGDGTVSSGAPRVTADLKVDVAGKHVVVVEDIVDTGNTLSCLIAHLEKKGASSISVCTFLDKPARRKVNIQLVGDGKFYRGFECPDYFVVGYGMDYAELYRNLPYVGVLKPEMYKKDSCN
;
A
#
# COMPACT_ATOMS: atom_id res chain seq x y z
N MET A 1 -44.03 52.63 -26.94
CA MET A 1 -44.17 52.86 -25.48
C MET A 1 -42.74 52.86 -24.93
N SER A 2 -42.07 54.00 -24.74
CA SER A 2 -42.22 54.96 -23.62
C SER A 2 -42.13 54.23 -22.26
N ILE A 3 -41.28 54.57 -21.28
CA ILE A 3 -40.47 55.73 -20.84
C ILE A 3 -39.60 55.11 -19.69
N MET A 4 -38.25 55.29 -19.65
CA MET A 4 -37.50 56.24 -18.78
C MET A 4 -37.73 56.03 -17.26
N LEU A 5 -36.83 56.21 -16.28
CA LEU A 5 -35.60 57.03 -16.10
C LEU A 5 -35.02 56.71 -14.69
N THR A 6 -33.68 56.62 -14.57
CA THR A 6 -32.77 57.19 -13.52
C THR A 6 -32.98 56.81 -12.03
N THR A 7 -32.04 56.91 -11.07
CA THR A 7 -30.88 57.80 -10.79
C THR A 7 -30.09 57.12 -9.63
N THR A 8 -28.78 56.80 -9.73
CA THR A 8 -27.60 57.53 -9.18
C THR A 8 -27.53 57.73 -7.65
N ALA A 9 -26.42 57.27 -7.02
CA ALA A 9 -25.52 57.99 -6.08
C ALA A 9 -24.65 56.96 -5.30
N LEU A 10 -23.31 56.91 -5.40
CA LEU A 10 -22.23 57.83 -4.97
C LEU A 10 -21.76 57.63 -3.51
N GLY A 11 -20.44 57.47 -3.37
CA GLY A 11 -19.67 57.48 -2.12
C GLY A 11 -18.49 56.50 -2.20
N SER A 12 -17.35 56.82 -2.85
CA SER A 12 -16.20 57.56 -2.28
C SER A 12 -15.82 57.02 -0.90
N GLY A 13 -14.68 56.38 -0.63
CA GLY A 13 -13.33 56.48 -1.17
C GLY A 13 -12.40 56.51 0.05
N ILE A 14 -11.23 55.88 0.00
CA ILE A 14 -9.98 56.36 0.63
C ILE A 14 -8.82 55.43 0.24
N LEU A 15 -7.77 56.13 -0.15
CA LEU A 15 -6.47 55.73 -0.63
C LEU A 15 -5.57 55.38 0.57
N ALA A 16 -4.82 54.28 0.54
CA ALA A 16 -3.59 54.17 1.34
C ALA A 16 -2.57 53.21 0.70
N ARG A 17 -1.40 53.79 0.46
CA ARG A 17 -0.22 53.32 -0.25
C ARG A 17 0.46 52.05 0.32
N PHE A 18 1.06 51.29 -0.59
CA PHE A 18 2.16 50.35 -0.37
C PHE A 18 3.43 51.03 0.19
N PRO A 19 4.27 50.27 0.90
CA PRO A 19 5.67 50.08 0.49
C PRO A 19 5.99 48.56 0.42
N THR A 20 6.46 47.98 -0.70
CA THR A 20 7.83 47.93 -1.26
C THR A 20 8.96 47.68 -0.27
N ASN A 21 9.35 46.41 -0.17
CA ASN A 21 10.69 45.84 -0.42
C ASN A 21 11.21 44.92 0.71
N PRO A 22 11.79 43.75 0.38
CA PRO A 22 12.26 42.75 1.33
C PRO A 22 13.72 43.02 1.76
N ALA A 23 14.06 42.62 2.98
CA ALA A 23 15.42 42.65 3.49
C ALA A 23 16.26 41.50 2.88
N PRO A 24 17.48 41.75 2.37
CA PRO A 24 18.37 40.71 1.90
C PRO A 24 19.15 40.08 3.07
N PHE A 25 19.17 38.75 3.12
CA PHE A 25 20.07 37.97 3.97
C PHE A 25 21.52 38.20 3.53
N GLN A 26 22.34 38.79 4.40
CA GLN A 26 23.76 39.02 4.15
C GLN A 26 24.59 37.77 4.48
N PHE A 27 25.29 37.27 3.47
CA PHE A 27 26.40 36.32 3.59
C PHE A 27 27.54 36.96 4.40
N HIS A 28 27.86 36.40 5.57
CA HIS A 28 29.09 36.73 6.27
C HIS A 28 30.23 35.84 5.74
N SER A 29 31.10 36.41 4.91
CA SER A 29 32.42 35.87 4.64
C SER A 29 33.33 36.19 5.83
N ARG A 30 33.81 35.16 6.53
CA ARG A 30 34.99 35.28 7.39
C ARG A 30 36.16 34.59 6.69
N SER A 31 37.18 35.41 6.45
CA SER A 31 38.48 35.07 5.94
C SER A 31 39.41 34.62 7.08
N THR A 32 40.42 33.84 6.69
CA THR A 32 41.71 33.52 7.33
C THR A 32 41.75 32.70 8.64
N ALA A 33 42.32 31.49 8.53
CA ALA A 33 43.54 31.13 9.26
C ALA A 33 44.22 29.91 8.58
N ALA A 34 45.39 30.15 7.99
CA ALA A 34 46.28 29.13 7.44
C ALA A 34 47.00 28.37 8.56
N SER A 35 47.18 27.06 8.40
CA SER A 35 48.05 26.23 9.25
C SER A 35 49.27 25.76 8.44
N PRO A 36 50.47 25.65 9.04
CA PRO A 36 51.74 25.47 8.32
C PRO A 36 51.96 24.01 7.87
N PRO A 37 52.87 23.77 6.90
CA PRO A 37 53.09 22.44 6.34
C PRO A 37 54.03 21.61 7.23
N SER A 38 53.61 20.40 7.58
CA SER A 38 54.48 19.39 8.19
C SER A 38 55.22 18.61 7.10
N HIS A 39 56.53 18.79 7.02
CA HIS A 39 57.46 17.94 6.28
C HIS A 39 57.54 16.55 6.91
N HIS A 40 57.25 15.50 6.14
CA HIS A 40 57.73 14.14 6.41
C HIS A 40 58.34 13.54 5.13
N PRO A 41 59.43 12.75 5.25
CA PRO A 41 60.22 12.25 4.12
C PRO A 41 59.54 11.04 3.44
N PRO A 42 59.92 10.70 2.20
CA PRO A 42 59.29 9.58 1.48
C PRO A 42 59.82 8.24 1.99
N HIS A 43 58.96 7.44 2.62
CA HIS A 43 59.20 6.01 2.80
C HIS A 43 58.88 5.27 1.50
N LYS A 44 59.94 4.83 0.80
CA LYS A 44 59.86 3.79 -0.22
C LYS A 44 59.67 2.44 0.47
N SER A 45 58.58 1.73 0.15
CA SER A 45 58.50 0.27 0.28
C SER A 45 57.66 -0.29 -0.87
N PRO A 46 58.09 -1.41 -1.48
CA PRO A 46 57.60 -1.87 -2.77
C PRO A 46 56.25 -2.60 -2.65
N ALA A 47 55.46 -2.46 -3.71
CA ALA A 47 54.20 -3.18 -3.92
C ALA A 47 54.44 -4.69 -3.95
N LEU A 48 53.94 -5.41 -2.94
CA LEU A 48 53.73 -6.85 -3.00
C LEU A 48 52.34 -7.09 -3.61
N LEU A 49 52.32 -7.26 -4.93
CA LEU A 49 51.17 -7.70 -5.71
C LEU A 49 50.82 -9.13 -5.28
N ARG A 50 49.79 -9.32 -4.44
CA ARG A 50 49.21 -10.65 -4.21
C ARG A 50 48.32 -10.99 -5.42
N PRO A 51 48.43 -12.18 -6.01
CA PRO A 51 47.52 -12.58 -7.08
C PRO A 51 46.08 -12.66 -6.53
N ARG A 52 45.16 -11.98 -7.20
CA ARG A 52 43.71 -12.16 -6.98
C ARG A 52 43.36 -13.57 -7.44
N THR A 53 43.16 -14.48 -6.50
CA THR A 53 42.52 -15.76 -6.79
C THR A 53 41.08 -15.47 -7.19
N THR A 54 40.76 -15.64 -8.47
CA THR A 54 39.39 -15.64 -8.97
C THR A 54 38.69 -16.86 -8.38
N LEU A 55 37.89 -16.66 -7.34
CA LEU A 55 36.99 -17.70 -6.85
C LEU A 55 35.87 -17.86 -7.88
N ALA A 56 35.96 -18.89 -8.71
CA ALA A 56 34.87 -19.27 -9.61
C ALA A 56 33.67 -19.67 -8.73
N LEU A 57 32.59 -18.87 -8.74
CA LEU A 57 31.31 -19.31 -8.22
C LEU A 57 30.77 -20.40 -9.15
N SER A 58 30.80 -21.64 -8.67
CA SER A 58 30.02 -22.72 -9.25
C SER A 58 28.53 -22.41 -9.03
N PRO A 59 27.63 -22.64 -10.00
CA PRO A 59 26.20 -22.48 -9.78
C PRO A 59 25.79 -23.52 -8.74
N ALA A 60 25.39 -23.03 -7.55
CA ALA A 60 24.78 -23.88 -6.54
C ALA A 60 23.51 -24.48 -7.14
N ALA A 61 23.53 -25.79 -7.36
CA ALA A 61 22.36 -26.56 -7.71
C ALA A 61 21.26 -26.29 -6.66
N VAL A 62 20.10 -25.83 -7.11
CA VAL A 62 18.91 -25.66 -6.29
C VAL A 62 18.54 -27.05 -5.76
N ALA A 63 18.68 -27.25 -4.45
CA ALA A 63 18.23 -28.46 -3.79
C ALA A 63 16.71 -28.60 -3.94
N PRO A 64 16.16 -29.82 -4.08
CA PRO A 64 14.72 -30.00 -4.27
C PRO A 64 13.97 -29.62 -2.99
N ALA A 65 12.72 -29.17 -3.18
CA ALA A 65 11.75 -28.67 -2.20
C ALA A 65 11.34 -29.67 -1.11
N ALA A 66 12.29 -30.17 -0.33
CA ALA A 66 12.06 -31.14 0.73
C ALA A 66 11.86 -30.45 2.09
N ALA A 67 10.80 -29.64 2.23
CA ALA A 67 10.21 -29.21 3.51
C ALA A 67 8.87 -28.43 3.36
N MET A 68 7.91 -28.88 2.54
CA MET A 68 6.56 -28.26 2.48
C MET A 68 5.40 -29.16 2.91
N VAL A 69 5.66 -30.46 3.18
CA VAL A 69 4.62 -31.48 3.43
C VAL A 69 3.74 -31.17 4.65
N SER A 70 4.18 -30.33 5.59
CA SER A 70 3.37 -29.95 6.77
C SER A 70 2.54 -28.67 6.59
N ALA A 71 2.91 -27.78 5.67
CA ALA A 71 2.22 -26.51 5.48
C ALA A 71 0.94 -26.63 4.63
N GLU A 72 0.85 -27.70 3.84
CA GLU A 72 -0.27 -27.97 2.91
C GLU A 72 -1.34 -28.89 3.51
N ALA A 73 -1.17 -29.32 4.77
CA ALA A 73 -2.15 -30.14 5.46
C ALA A 73 -3.51 -29.42 5.51
N GLY A 74 -4.60 -30.08 5.11
CA GLY A 74 -5.94 -29.48 5.13
C GLY A 74 -6.31 -28.67 3.88
N ILE A 75 -5.46 -28.58 2.86
CA ILE A 75 -5.83 -28.03 1.55
C ILE A 75 -6.61 -29.09 0.74
N ASP A 76 -7.77 -28.70 0.20
CA ASP A 76 -8.60 -29.52 -0.69
C ASP A 76 -8.06 -29.48 -2.12
N ARG A 77 -7.86 -28.26 -2.64
CA ARG A 77 -7.33 -28.02 -3.99
C ARG A 77 -6.66 -26.66 -4.08
N VAL A 78 -5.69 -26.54 -4.99
CA VAL A 78 -5.14 -25.23 -5.39
C VAL A 78 -6.15 -24.52 -6.28
N LEU A 79 -6.47 -23.27 -5.95
CA LEU A 79 -7.37 -22.42 -6.72
C LEU A 79 -6.60 -21.53 -7.71
N TRP A 80 -5.46 -20.98 -7.27
CA TRP A 80 -4.50 -20.29 -8.12
C TRP A 80 -3.08 -20.62 -7.68
N THR A 81 -2.26 -21.08 -8.62
CA THR A 81 -0.84 -21.39 -8.43
C THR A 81 0.00 -20.13 -8.23
N GLU A 82 1.21 -20.27 -7.66
CA GLU A 82 2.15 -19.14 -7.49
C GLU A 82 2.42 -18.40 -8.82
N ALA A 83 2.51 -19.12 -9.93
CA ALA A 83 2.71 -18.55 -11.25
C ALA A 83 1.52 -17.68 -11.70
N GLU A 84 0.28 -18.17 -11.50
CA GLU A 84 -0.94 -17.42 -11.81
C GLU A 84 -1.10 -16.19 -10.91
N VAL A 85 -0.78 -16.33 -9.61
CA VAL A 85 -0.75 -15.21 -8.66
C VAL A 85 0.23 -14.14 -9.14
N SER A 86 1.48 -14.52 -9.41
CA SER A 86 2.50 -13.56 -9.88
C SER A 86 2.10 -12.89 -11.19
N ALA A 87 1.55 -13.64 -12.15
CA ALA A 87 1.08 -13.08 -13.42
C ALA A 87 -0.03 -12.04 -13.20
N ARG A 88 -1.03 -12.36 -12.38
CA ARG A 88 -2.14 -11.43 -12.14
C ARG A 88 -1.71 -10.19 -11.36
N VAL A 89 -0.78 -10.32 -10.42
CA VAL A 89 -0.22 -9.17 -9.71
C VAL A 89 0.51 -8.24 -10.69
N CYS A 90 1.24 -8.76 -11.67
CA CYS A 90 1.86 -7.94 -12.72
C CYS A 90 0.83 -7.16 -13.54
N GLU A 91 -0.28 -7.80 -13.93
CA GLU A 91 -1.35 -7.14 -14.69
C GLU A 91 -2.00 -6.00 -13.90
N VAL A 92 -2.41 -6.27 -12.66
CA VAL A 92 -3.04 -5.25 -11.80
C VAL A 92 -2.06 -4.13 -11.45
N ALA A 93 -0.78 -4.45 -11.24
CA ALA A 93 0.25 -3.43 -11.01
C ALA A 93 0.41 -2.50 -12.22
N ALA A 94 0.33 -3.02 -13.44
CA ALA A 94 0.41 -2.23 -14.66
C ALA A 94 -0.80 -1.30 -14.83
N GLU A 95 -2.02 -1.82 -14.57
CA GLU A 95 -3.25 -1.03 -14.54
C GLU A 95 -3.14 0.12 -13.52
N LEU A 96 -2.76 -0.21 -12.29
CA LEU A 96 -2.60 0.76 -11.21
C LEU A 96 -1.51 1.80 -11.55
N ALA A 97 -0.35 1.38 -12.04
CA ALA A 97 0.75 2.28 -12.38
C ALA A 97 0.37 3.30 -13.46
N ALA A 98 -0.42 2.88 -14.46
CA ALA A 98 -0.91 3.80 -15.50
C ALA A 98 -1.75 4.94 -14.90
N ASP A 99 -2.65 4.60 -13.98
CA ASP A 99 -3.50 5.58 -13.31
C ASP A 99 -2.72 6.45 -12.32
N LEU A 100 -1.76 5.88 -11.58
CA LEU A 100 -0.96 6.65 -10.62
C LEU A 100 0.00 7.64 -11.29
N ARG A 101 0.58 7.29 -12.45
CA ARG A 101 1.44 8.23 -13.22
C ARG A 101 0.68 9.43 -13.77
N ALA A 102 -0.62 9.30 -13.98
CA ALA A 102 -1.47 10.40 -14.45
C ALA A 102 -1.80 11.40 -13.33
N ARG A 103 -1.48 11.09 -12.07
CA ARG A 103 -1.78 11.97 -10.93
C ARG A 103 -0.70 13.03 -10.74
N PRO A 104 -1.08 14.25 -10.32
CA PRO A 104 -0.13 15.34 -10.11
C PRO A 104 0.78 15.13 -8.88
N GLU A 105 0.29 14.40 -7.87
CA GLU A 105 1.02 14.13 -6.63
C GLU A 105 1.10 12.61 -6.37
N PRO A 106 2.20 12.14 -5.75
CA PRO A 106 2.33 10.72 -5.37
C PRO A 106 1.21 10.28 -4.40
N PRO A 107 0.56 9.13 -4.65
CA PRO A 107 -0.45 8.59 -3.75
C PRO A 107 0.18 7.97 -2.50
N VAL A 108 -0.68 7.65 -1.53
CA VAL A 108 -0.35 6.76 -0.40
C VAL A 108 -1.01 5.41 -0.63
N VAL A 109 -0.20 4.35 -0.77
CA VAL A 109 -0.67 2.97 -0.85
C VAL A 109 -0.72 2.39 0.57
N VAL A 110 -1.89 1.95 1.01
CA VAL A 110 -2.14 1.50 2.37
C VAL A 110 -2.51 0.04 2.37
N GLY A 111 -1.65 -0.81 2.94
CA GLY A 111 -1.97 -2.23 3.15
C GLY A 111 -2.79 -2.46 4.41
N VAL A 112 -3.85 -3.26 4.28
CA VAL A 112 -4.64 -3.71 5.43
C VAL A 112 -3.96 -4.94 6.05
N ALA A 113 -3.37 -4.74 7.23
CA ALA A 113 -2.68 -5.80 7.94
C ALA A 113 -3.67 -6.79 8.59
N THR A 114 -3.34 -8.07 8.70
CA THR A 114 -2.08 -8.72 8.25
C THR A 114 -2.18 -9.33 6.86
N GLY A 115 -3.40 -9.68 6.43
CA GLY A 115 -3.64 -10.49 5.23
C GLY A 115 -3.05 -9.91 3.95
N ALA A 116 -3.16 -8.59 3.75
CA ALA A 116 -2.67 -7.93 2.54
C ALA A 116 -1.14 -7.83 2.45
N LEU A 117 -0.37 -8.25 3.46
CA LEU A 117 1.08 -8.05 3.52
C LEU A 117 1.81 -8.57 2.27
N LEU A 118 1.53 -9.82 1.87
CA LEU A 118 2.23 -10.44 0.73
C LEU A 118 1.82 -9.79 -0.59
N PHE A 119 0.52 -9.60 -0.80
CA PHE A 119 0.01 -8.93 -1.99
C PHE A 119 0.52 -7.49 -2.12
N LEU A 120 0.50 -6.71 -1.03
CA LEU A 120 1.05 -5.35 -1.01
C LEU A 120 2.52 -5.36 -1.42
N ALA A 121 3.34 -6.21 -0.80
CA ALA A 121 4.77 -6.27 -1.07
C ALA A 121 5.06 -6.61 -2.56
N ASP A 122 4.29 -7.51 -3.14
CA ASP A 122 4.44 -7.90 -4.54
C ASP A 122 3.89 -6.87 -5.52
N LEU A 123 2.79 -6.21 -5.16
CA LEU A 123 2.17 -5.14 -5.94
C LEU A 123 3.09 -3.91 -6.01
N VAL A 124 3.51 -3.35 -4.87
CA VAL A 124 4.25 -2.07 -4.84
C VAL A 124 5.63 -2.16 -5.49
N ARG A 125 6.27 -3.34 -5.48
CA ARG A 125 7.55 -3.57 -6.19
C ARG A 125 7.40 -3.60 -7.72
N ARG A 126 6.17 -3.78 -8.23
CA ARG A 126 5.84 -3.85 -9.66
C ARG A 126 5.16 -2.59 -10.18
N VAL A 127 4.61 -1.76 -9.30
CA VAL A 127 4.02 -0.47 -9.65
C VAL A 127 5.13 0.52 -9.99
N ASP A 128 5.28 0.80 -11.29
CA ASP A 128 6.24 1.79 -11.80
C ASP A 128 5.67 3.21 -11.73
N ALA A 129 5.56 3.74 -10.50
CA ALA A 129 5.14 5.11 -10.19
C ALA A 129 5.68 5.56 -8.81
N PRO A 130 5.96 6.87 -8.60
CA PRO A 130 6.28 7.38 -7.27
C PRO A 130 5.08 7.20 -6.32
N LEU A 131 5.30 6.63 -5.15
CA LEU A 131 4.26 6.39 -4.14
C LEU A 131 4.86 6.32 -2.72
N ALA A 132 4.04 6.58 -1.72
CA ALA A 132 4.33 6.22 -0.33
C ALA A 132 3.63 4.90 0.04
N VAL A 133 4.17 4.16 1.00
CA VAL A 133 3.56 2.93 1.53
C VAL A 133 3.37 3.05 3.03
N ASP A 134 2.19 2.65 3.52
CA ASP A 134 1.91 2.54 4.95
C ASP A 134 0.97 1.36 5.23
N PHE A 135 0.74 1.05 6.51
CA PHE A 135 -0.14 -0.02 6.94
C PHE A 135 -1.22 0.48 7.91
N VAL A 136 -2.39 -0.14 7.84
CA VAL A 136 -3.48 0.04 8.80
C VAL A 136 -3.91 -1.31 9.34
N ARG A 137 -4.36 -1.37 10.59
CA ARG A 137 -4.97 -2.59 11.16
C ARG A 137 -6.41 -2.33 11.54
N VAL A 138 -7.30 -3.20 11.09
CA VAL A 138 -8.73 -3.17 11.42
C VAL A 138 -9.12 -4.50 12.02
N GLU A 139 -9.75 -4.46 13.18
CA GLU A 139 -10.21 -5.66 13.88
C GLU A 139 -11.74 -5.57 14.02
N SER A 140 -12.42 -6.69 13.77
CA SER A 140 -13.83 -6.85 14.12
C SER A 140 -13.89 -7.44 15.53
N TYR A 141 -14.69 -6.86 16.42
CA TYR A 141 -14.83 -7.40 17.78
C TYR A 141 -15.51 -8.77 17.75
N GLY A 142 -14.95 -9.75 18.47
CA GLY A 142 -15.59 -11.05 18.71
C GLY A 142 -14.58 -12.17 18.92
N ASP A 143 -14.33 -12.54 20.18
CA ASP A 143 -13.55 -13.74 20.55
C ASP A 143 -14.37 -15.05 20.33
N GLY A 144 -15.27 -15.07 19.33
CA GLY A 144 -16.23 -16.14 19.08
C GLY A 144 -16.90 -16.05 17.70
N THR A 145 -17.71 -17.06 17.37
CA THR A 145 -18.30 -17.33 16.03
C THR A 145 -19.31 -16.30 15.51
N VAL A 146 -19.42 -15.12 16.13
CA VAL A 146 -20.32 -14.04 15.70
C VAL A 146 -19.58 -12.70 15.77
N SER A 147 -19.22 -12.15 14.62
CA SER A 147 -18.73 -10.77 14.48
C SER A 147 -19.88 -9.79 14.72
N SER A 148 -20.20 -9.46 15.97
CA SER A 148 -21.29 -8.54 16.32
C SER A 148 -20.84 -7.08 16.46
N GLY A 149 -19.53 -6.80 16.45
CA GLY A 149 -19.00 -5.44 16.48
C GLY A 149 -18.78 -4.85 15.09
N ALA A 150 -19.08 -3.55 14.94
CA ALA A 150 -18.61 -2.80 13.77
C ALA A 150 -17.06 -2.80 13.74
N PRO A 151 -16.42 -3.06 12.59
CA PRO A 151 -14.97 -3.04 12.48
C PRO A 151 -14.39 -1.71 12.98
N ARG A 152 -13.23 -1.75 13.66
CA ARG A 152 -12.56 -0.54 14.15
C ARG A 152 -11.07 -0.56 13.79
N VAL A 153 -10.54 0.60 13.41
CA VAL A 153 -9.10 0.81 13.24
C VAL A 153 -8.41 0.70 14.60
N THR A 154 -7.48 -0.25 14.74
CA THR A 154 -6.71 -0.47 15.98
C THR A 154 -5.26 -0.06 15.87
N ALA A 155 -4.73 0.07 14.65
CA ALA A 155 -3.48 0.76 14.36
C ALA A 155 -3.70 1.67 13.14
N ASP A 156 -3.45 2.96 13.30
CA ASP A 156 -3.68 3.98 12.27
C ASP A 156 -2.40 4.30 11.49
N LEU A 157 -2.56 5.02 10.37
CA LEU A 157 -1.48 5.47 9.49
C LEU A 157 -0.51 6.41 10.19
N LYS A 158 0.77 6.28 9.84
CA LYS A 158 1.83 7.24 10.17
C LYS A 158 1.93 8.35 9.14
N VAL A 159 1.64 8.05 7.88
CA VAL A 159 1.66 9.00 6.77
C VAL A 159 0.37 9.83 6.76
N ASP A 160 0.50 11.14 6.65
CA ASP A 160 -0.65 12.04 6.44
C ASP A 160 -1.24 11.84 5.04
N VAL A 161 -2.56 11.66 4.99
CA VAL A 161 -3.35 11.40 3.78
C VAL A 161 -4.23 12.60 3.38
N ALA A 162 -4.24 13.69 4.15
CA ALA A 162 -5.04 14.86 3.83
C ALA A 162 -4.68 15.42 2.44
N GLY A 163 -5.70 15.62 1.61
CA GLY A 163 -5.57 16.10 0.22
C GLY A 163 -5.03 15.07 -0.77
N LYS A 164 -4.62 13.88 -0.34
CA LYS A 164 -3.93 12.90 -1.19
C LYS A 164 -4.88 11.84 -1.75
N HIS A 165 -4.48 11.28 -2.88
CA HIS A 165 -5.04 10.02 -3.37
C HIS A 165 -4.54 8.86 -2.49
N VAL A 166 -5.47 8.03 -2.03
CA VAL A 166 -5.14 6.82 -1.25
C VAL A 166 -5.55 5.58 -2.03
N VAL A 167 -4.68 4.57 -2.07
CA VAL A 167 -4.98 3.24 -2.60
C VAL A 167 -5.01 2.25 -1.45
N VAL A 168 -6.19 1.78 -1.06
CA VAL A 168 -6.34 0.73 -0.05
C VAL A 168 -6.07 -0.62 -0.69
N VAL A 169 -5.13 -1.38 -0.13
CA VAL A 169 -4.74 -2.71 -0.60
C VAL A 169 -5.23 -3.76 0.39
N GLU A 170 -6.13 -4.62 -0.07
CA GLU A 170 -6.74 -5.72 0.68
C GLU A 170 -6.32 -7.07 0.06
N ASP A 171 -6.22 -8.12 0.88
CA ASP A 171 -6.09 -9.49 0.39
C ASP A 171 -7.43 -10.03 -0.12
N ILE A 172 -8.52 -9.79 0.63
CA ILE A 172 -9.84 -10.25 0.26
C ILE A 172 -10.94 -9.27 0.67
N VAL A 173 -11.76 -8.92 -0.32
CA VAL A 173 -12.96 -8.15 -0.09
C VAL A 173 -14.17 -9.09 -0.16
N ASP A 174 -14.74 -9.37 1.01
CA ASP A 174 -15.86 -10.30 1.20
C ASP A 174 -17.17 -9.54 1.49
N THR A 175 -17.64 -9.50 2.74
CA THR A 175 -18.85 -8.74 3.11
C THR A 175 -18.75 -7.24 2.78
N GLY A 176 -17.53 -6.69 2.78
CA GLY A 176 -17.24 -5.27 2.54
C GLY A 176 -17.25 -4.39 3.80
N ASN A 177 -17.54 -4.93 4.98
CA ASN A 177 -17.64 -4.15 6.21
C ASN A 177 -16.32 -3.49 6.61
N THR A 178 -15.21 -4.24 6.60
CA THR A 178 -13.86 -3.73 6.89
C THR A 178 -13.50 -2.59 5.94
N LEU A 179 -13.66 -2.83 4.64
CA LEU A 179 -13.35 -1.85 3.61
C LEU A 179 -14.21 -0.59 3.71
N SER A 180 -15.51 -0.72 3.98
CA SER A 180 -16.41 0.43 4.19
C SER A 180 -15.99 1.24 5.43
N CYS A 181 -15.59 0.58 6.52
CA CYS A 181 -15.03 1.26 7.69
C CYS A 181 -13.76 2.04 7.35
N LEU A 182 -12.85 1.44 6.58
CA LEU A 182 -11.60 2.08 6.16
C LEU A 182 -11.82 3.27 5.24
N ILE A 183 -12.70 3.16 4.25
CA ILE A 183 -13.03 4.27 3.36
C ILE A 183 -13.55 5.45 4.17
N ALA A 184 -14.51 5.22 5.07
CA ALA A 184 -15.06 6.27 5.93
C ALA A 184 -14.01 6.87 6.88
N HIS A 185 -13.06 6.06 7.37
CA HIS A 185 -11.95 6.54 8.21
C HIS A 185 -11.00 7.45 7.42
N LEU A 186 -10.60 7.04 6.22
CA LEU A 186 -9.67 7.79 5.36
C LEU A 186 -10.29 9.07 4.81
N GLU A 187 -11.58 9.05 4.48
CA GLU A 187 -12.34 10.23 4.09
C GLU A 187 -12.37 11.27 5.22
N LYS A 188 -12.63 10.83 6.46
CA LYS A 188 -12.55 11.71 7.65
C LYS A 188 -11.16 12.28 7.90
N LYS A 189 -10.11 11.58 7.48
CA LYS A 189 -8.72 12.07 7.51
C LYS A 189 -8.38 13.01 6.35
N GLY A 190 -9.35 13.29 5.47
CA GLY A 190 -9.22 14.28 4.41
C GLY A 190 -8.62 13.75 3.11
N ALA A 191 -8.60 12.43 2.89
CA ALA A 191 -8.21 11.89 1.58
C ALA A 191 -9.06 12.50 0.46
N SER A 192 -8.43 12.94 -0.63
CA SER A 192 -9.13 13.60 -1.75
C SER A 192 -9.87 12.60 -2.64
N SER A 193 -9.32 11.39 -2.77
CA SER A 193 -9.98 10.26 -3.39
C SER A 193 -9.40 8.94 -2.90
N ILE A 194 -10.20 7.88 -2.96
CA ILE A 194 -9.84 6.56 -2.42
C ILE A 194 -10.10 5.49 -3.46
N SER A 195 -9.03 4.90 -3.99
CA SER A 195 -9.08 3.66 -4.76
C SER A 195 -8.96 2.45 -3.83
N VAL A 196 -9.45 1.31 -4.31
CA VAL A 196 -9.32 0.01 -3.67
C VAL A 196 -8.67 -0.94 -4.65
N CYS A 197 -7.63 -1.64 -4.22
CA CYS A 197 -6.98 -2.71 -4.96
C CYS A 197 -7.04 -3.97 -4.11
N THR A 198 -7.96 -4.88 -4.42
CA THR A 198 -8.10 -6.14 -3.69
C THR A 198 -7.51 -7.29 -4.49
N PHE A 199 -6.80 -8.20 -3.82
CA PHE A 199 -6.31 -9.41 -4.46
C PHE A 199 -7.46 -10.35 -4.83
N LEU A 200 -8.36 -10.66 -3.89
CA LEU A 200 -9.60 -11.39 -4.15
C LEU A 200 -10.83 -10.51 -3.92
N ASP A 201 -11.83 -10.59 -4.79
CA ASP A 201 -13.16 -10.01 -4.57
C ASP A 201 -14.21 -11.12 -4.55
N LYS A 202 -15.14 -11.09 -3.59
CA LYS A 202 -16.29 -12.00 -3.51
C LYS A 202 -17.60 -11.22 -3.63
N PRO A 203 -17.99 -10.76 -4.83
CA PRO A 203 -19.22 -9.97 -5.01
C PRO A 203 -20.47 -10.67 -4.46
N ALA A 204 -20.55 -12.01 -4.60
CA ALA A 204 -21.67 -12.81 -4.13
C ALA A 204 -21.89 -12.75 -2.60
N ARG A 205 -20.88 -12.34 -1.82
CA ARG A 205 -20.95 -12.23 -0.35
C ARG A 205 -21.11 -10.81 0.16
N ARG A 206 -21.22 -9.82 -0.73
CA ARG A 206 -21.36 -8.41 -0.40
C ARG A 206 -22.58 -8.17 0.49
N LYS A 207 -22.37 -7.48 1.62
CA LYS A 207 -23.46 -7.08 2.55
C LYS A 207 -23.65 -5.57 2.65
N VAL A 208 -22.69 -4.79 2.15
CA VAL A 208 -22.73 -3.33 2.16
C VAL A 208 -22.48 -2.78 0.76
N ASN A 209 -23.07 -1.63 0.46
CA ASN A 209 -22.74 -0.90 -0.76
C ASN A 209 -21.41 -0.16 -0.55
N ILE A 210 -20.36 -0.55 -1.30
CA ILE A 210 -19.09 0.15 -1.25
C ILE A 210 -19.18 1.38 -2.14
N GLN A 211 -19.04 2.56 -1.55
CA GLN A 211 -18.96 3.82 -2.25
C GLN A 211 -17.51 4.29 -2.24
N LEU A 212 -16.93 4.47 -3.42
CA LEU A 212 -15.60 5.06 -3.55
C LEU A 212 -15.69 6.58 -3.42
N VAL A 213 -14.59 7.19 -2.95
CA VAL A 213 -14.50 8.63 -2.73
C VAL A 213 -13.76 9.27 -3.89
N GLY A 214 -14.30 10.39 -4.39
CA GLY A 214 -13.71 11.18 -5.47
C GLY A 214 -13.60 10.39 -6.79
N ASP A 215 -12.42 10.46 -7.43
CA ASP A 215 -12.09 9.74 -8.67
C ASP A 215 -11.53 8.33 -8.43
N GLY A 216 -11.80 7.75 -7.26
CA GLY A 216 -11.32 6.43 -6.87
C GLY A 216 -11.79 5.31 -7.81
N LYS A 217 -10.96 4.27 -7.96
CA LYS A 217 -11.28 3.07 -8.75
C LYS A 217 -11.22 1.80 -7.91
N PHE A 218 -11.90 0.75 -8.37
CA PHE A 218 -11.87 -0.58 -7.75
C PHE A 218 -11.12 -1.56 -8.66
N TYR A 219 -9.87 -1.88 -8.32
CA TYR A 219 -9.04 -2.87 -9.00
C TYR A 219 -9.22 -4.24 -8.34
N ARG A 220 -9.33 -5.28 -9.18
CA ARG A 220 -9.52 -6.67 -8.75
C ARG A 220 -8.39 -7.53 -9.27
N GLY A 221 -7.73 -8.28 -8.39
CA GLY A 221 -6.90 -9.41 -8.79
C GLY A 221 -7.78 -10.50 -9.39
N PHE A 222 -8.49 -11.26 -8.55
CA PHE A 222 -9.37 -12.32 -8.99
C PHE A 222 -10.77 -12.14 -8.42
N GLU A 223 -11.79 -12.51 -9.21
CA GLU A 223 -13.10 -12.80 -8.65
C GLU A 223 -13.10 -14.22 -8.08
N CYS A 224 -13.46 -14.35 -6.81
CA CYS A 224 -13.47 -15.61 -6.10
C CYS A 224 -14.92 -16.05 -5.81
N PRO A 225 -15.31 -17.29 -6.14
CA PRO A 225 -16.55 -17.87 -5.66
C PRO A 225 -16.56 -17.96 -4.12
N ASP A 226 -17.70 -18.35 -3.54
CA ASP A 226 -17.81 -18.54 -2.09
C ASP A 226 -17.12 -19.83 -1.60
N TYR A 227 -15.79 -19.81 -1.62
CA TYR A 227 -14.93 -20.85 -1.07
C TYR A 227 -14.19 -20.32 0.16
N PHE A 228 -13.94 -21.18 1.15
CA PHE A 228 -13.00 -20.85 2.22
C PHE A 228 -11.59 -20.99 1.68
N VAL A 229 -10.90 -19.86 1.49
CA VAL A 229 -9.57 -19.81 0.86
C VAL A 229 -8.50 -19.40 1.86
N VAL A 230 -7.31 -19.96 1.70
CA VAL A 230 -6.12 -19.66 2.50
C VAL A 230 -4.89 -19.57 1.59
N GLY A 231 -3.77 -19.09 2.13
CA GLY A 231 -2.54 -18.92 1.38
C GLY A 231 -2.37 -17.50 0.84
N TYR A 232 -1.15 -17.17 0.45
CA TYR A 232 -0.78 -15.86 -0.07
C TYR A 232 -1.27 -14.69 0.82
N GLY A 233 -1.05 -14.82 2.13
CA GLY A 233 -1.45 -13.85 3.15
C GLY A 233 -2.77 -14.18 3.86
N MET A 234 -3.69 -14.87 3.20
CA MET A 234 -4.96 -15.31 3.80
C MET A 234 -4.75 -16.49 4.75
N ASP A 235 -5.53 -16.54 5.84
CA ASP A 235 -5.32 -17.51 6.91
C ASP A 235 -6.54 -18.34 7.30
N TYR A 236 -6.24 -19.39 8.04
CA TYR A 236 -7.16 -20.02 8.98
C TYR A 236 -6.44 -20.17 10.32
N ALA A 237 -6.97 -19.54 11.37
CA ALA A 237 -6.39 -19.54 12.71
C ALA A 237 -4.91 -19.10 12.72
N GLU A 238 -4.60 -18.03 11.99
CA GLU A 238 -3.25 -17.45 11.81
C GLU A 238 -2.24 -18.34 11.06
N LEU A 239 -2.67 -19.51 10.55
CA LEU A 239 -1.84 -20.40 9.74
C LEU A 239 -2.09 -20.22 8.25
N TYR A 240 -1.27 -20.88 7.42
CA TYR A 240 -1.33 -20.91 5.95
C TYR A 240 -0.96 -19.62 5.21
N ARG A 241 -0.82 -18.47 5.89
CA ARG A 241 -0.44 -17.19 5.25
C ARG A 241 0.79 -17.30 4.35
N ASN A 242 1.72 -18.19 4.68
CA ASN A 242 3.01 -18.39 4.00
C ASN A 242 2.95 -19.31 2.76
N LEU A 243 1.80 -19.89 2.41
CA LEU A 243 1.69 -20.63 1.15
C LEU A 243 1.86 -19.67 -0.04
N PRO A 244 2.66 -20.02 -1.06
CA PRO A 244 2.93 -19.14 -2.20
C PRO A 244 1.78 -19.09 -3.22
N TYR A 245 0.71 -19.85 -2.97
CA TYR A 245 -0.46 -20.01 -3.81
C TYR A 245 -1.74 -19.81 -2.99
N VAL A 246 -2.88 -19.76 -3.67
CA VAL A 246 -4.20 -19.72 -3.02
C VAL A 246 -4.83 -21.10 -3.09
N GLY A 247 -5.18 -21.65 -1.94
CA GLY A 247 -5.84 -22.96 -1.82
C GLY A 247 -7.24 -22.85 -1.23
N VAL A 248 -8.10 -23.80 -1.55
CA VAL A 248 -9.37 -24.02 -0.84
C VAL A 248 -9.11 -24.93 0.35
N LEU A 249 -9.54 -24.50 1.55
CA LEU A 249 -9.41 -25.31 2.76
C LEU A 249 -10.49 -26.41 2.77
N LYS A 250 -10.14 -27.61 3.23
CA LYS A 250 -11.11 -28.71 3.36
C LYS A 250 -12.23 -28.34 4.34
N PRO A 251 -13.51 -28.64 4.02
CA PRO A 251 -14.64 -28.31 4.91
C PRO A 251 -14.53 -28.86 6.33
N GLU A 252 -13.95 -30.06 6.48
CA GLU A 252 -13.71 -30.72 7.78
C GLU A 252 -12.84 -29.90 8.74
N MET A 253 -12.06 -28.95 8.22
CA MET A 253 -11.21 -28.09 9.04
C MET A 253 -11.99 -27.01 9.79
N TYR A 254 -13.11 -26.52 9.22
CA TYR A 254 -13.81 -25.33 9.73
C TYR A 254 -15.31 -25.53 9.97
N LYS A 255 -15.90 -26.62 9.46
CA LYS A 255 -17.22 -27.08 9.84
C LYS A 255 -17.04 -28.07 10.98
N LYS A 256 -17.22 -27.65 12.23
CA LYS A 256 -17.38 -28.60 13.34
C LYS A 256 -18.62 -29.44 13.06
N ASP A 257 -18.53 -30.76 13.22
CA ASP A 257 -19.69 -31.63 13.19
C ASP A 257 -20.71 -31.09 14.20
N SER A 258 -21.86 -30.65 13.71
CA SER A 258 -23.01 -30.33 14.53
C SER A 258 -23.62 -31.65 15.02
N CYS A 259 -22.96 -32.26 16.00
CA CYS A 259 -23.43 -33.43 16.73
C CYS A 259 -23.07 -33.28 18.22
N ASN A 260 -24.04 -32.75 18.97
CA ASN A 260 -24.53 -33.38 20.19
C ASN A 260 -25.90 -32.80 20.54
#